data_AF-A0A9E5USL6-F1
#
_entry.id   AF-A0A9E5USL6-F1
#
_cell.length_a   1.000
_cell.length_b   1.000
_cell.length_c   1.000
_cell.angle_alpha   90.00
_cell.angle_beta   90.00
_cell.angle_gamma   90.00
#
_symmetry.space_group_name_H-M   'P 1'
#
loop_
_entity.id
_entity.type
_entity.pdbx_description
1 polymer ?
#
loop_
_entity_poly.entity_id
_entity_poly.type
_entity_poly.pdbx_seq_one_letter_code
_entity_poly.pdbx_strand_id
1 'polypeptide(L)'
;MNTLQHGHLYQLTRFLGAFNCYLVREDDGFTLIDTNLPGSAPGILQAAQQLGQPIRRIVLTHAHNDHVASLDALVAALPGVEVIASEREAPILEGDLRLKPGEPQAKLRGGYTQPQTKPSRLAVGHGGVLSNPVAALGTAIAVAEKQANFQAKPGVAA
;
A
#
# COMPACT_ATOMS: atom_id res chain seq x y z
N MET A 1 6.24 20.65 4.82
CA MET A 1 7.18 19.52 4.94
C MET A 1 8.41 19.84 4.12
N ASN A 2 9.58 19.29 4.46
CA ASN A 2 10.74 19.41 3.59
C ASN A 2 10.68 18.32 2.52
N THR A 3 11.09 18.65 1.30
CA THR A 3 11.03 17.74 0.15
C THR A 3 12.43 17.54 -0.43
N LEU A 4 12.87 16.29 -0.54
CA LEU A 4 14.14 15.90 -1.17
C LEU A 4 13.83 15.04 -2.40
N GLN A 5 14.46 15.34 -3.53
CA GLN A 5 14.20 14.63 -4.79
C GLN A 5 15.32 13.63 -5.12
N HIS A 6 14.93 12.42 -5.51
CA HIS A 6 15.79 11.34 -5.99
C HIS A 6 15.19 10.78 -7.29
N GLY A 7 15.44 11.43 -8.43
CA GLY A 7 14.82 11.07 -9.71
C GLY A 7 13.29 11.22 -9.67
N HIS A 8 12.57 10.11 -9.79
CA HIS A 8 11.11 10.04 -9.73
C HIS A 8 10.55 9.90 -8.30
N LEU A 9 11.42 9.76 -7.30
CA LEU A 9 11.06 9.65 -5.89
C LEU A 9 11.22 11.00 -5.19
N TYR A 10 10.25 11.39 -4.38
CA TYR A 10 10.29 12.60 -3.56
C TYR A 10 10.07 12.22 -2.10
N GLN A 11 11.09 12.39 -1.28
CA GLN A 11 11.03 12.14 0.15
C GLN A 11 10.47 13.38 0.86
N LEU A 12 9.38 13.19 1.59
CA LEU A 12 8.75 14.21 2.43
C LEU A 12 9.11 13.95 3.89
N THR A 13 9.76 14.92 4.52
CA THR A 13 10.27 14.76 5.88
C THR A 13 9.59 15.70 6.89
N ARG A 14 9.46 15.20 8.12
CA ARG A 14 8.97 15.92 9.29
C ARG A 14 9.92 15.72 10.46
N PHE A 15 10.00 16.70 11.36
CA PHE A 15 10.87 16.70 12.55
C PHE A 15 12.33 16.34 12.23
N LEU A 16 13.01 17.21 11.47
CA LEU A 16 14.42 17.04 11.11
C LEU A 16 14.76 15.68 10.44
N GLY A 17 13.82 15.06 9.73
CA GLY A 17 14.05 13.79 9.04
C GLY A 17 13.67 12.53 9.81
N ALA A 18 13.21 12.67 11.07
CA ALA A 18 12.85 11.52 11.91
C ALA A 18 11.67 10.71 11.35
N PHE A 19 10.77 11.36 10.61
CA PHE A 19 9.58 10.72 10.03
C PHE A 19 9.45 11.05 8.55
N ASN A 20 9.27 10.00 7.75
CA ASN A 20 9.35 10.07 6.31
C ASN A 20 8.09 9.46 5.69
N CYS A 21 7.60 10.10 4.64
CA CYS A 21 6.75 9.49 3.64
C CYS A 21 7.28 9.88 2.25
N TYR A 22 6.79 9.25 1.20
CA TYR A 22 7.36 9.43 -0.13
C TYR A 22 6.29 9.59 -1.19
N LEU A 23 6.52 10.45 -2.17
CA LEU A 23 5.76 10.45 -3.42
C LEU A 23 6.61 9.80 -4.50
N VAL A 24 6.07 8.76 -5.15
CA VAL A 24 6.66 8.14 -6.33
C VAL A 24 5.89 8.62 -7.54
N ARG A 25 6.56 9.30 -8.47
CA ARG A 25 5.97 9.77 -9.72
C ARG A 25 5.77 8.60 -10.67
N GLU A 26 4.54 8.42 -11.12
CA GLU A 26 4.12 7.48 -12.16
C GLU A 26 3.50 8.26 -13.33
N ASP A 27 3.11 7.56 -14.40
CA ASP A 27 2.53 8.18 -15.60
C ASP A 27 1.14 8.78 -15.32
N ASP A 28 0.36 8.20 -14.40
CA ASP A 28 -1.00 8.64 -14.07
C ASP A 28 -1.09 9.53 -12.82
N GLY A 29 0.02 9.78 -12.12
CA GLY A 29 0.08 10.63 -10.94
C GLY A 29 1.07 10.12 -9.90
N PHE A 30 0.85 10.48 -8.64
CA PHE A 30 1.68 10.02 -7.53
C PHE A 30 1.11 8.79 -6.83
N THR A 31 2.02 7.88 -6.50
CA THR A 31 1.86 6.90 -5.42
C THR A 31 2.49 7.47 -4.15
N LEU A 32 1.68 7.71 -3.12
CA LEU A 32 2.15 8.07 -1.79
C LEU A 32 2.52 6.79 -1.02
N ILE A 33 3.73 6.72 -0.48
CA ILE A 33 4.18 5.66 0.43
C ILE A 33 4.15 6.21 1.85
N ASP A 34 3.30 5.61 2.68
CA ASP A 34 2.98 6.01 4.05
C ASP A 34 2.42 7.43 4.19
N THR A 35 1.83 7.71 5.34
CA THR A 35 1.06 8.94 5.61
C THR A 35 1.64 9.79 6.73
N ASN A 36 2.76 9.33 7.31
CA ASN A 36 3.47 10.04 8.38
C ASN A 36 2.58 10.22 9.64
N LEU A 37 3.04 11.05 10.58
CA LEU A 37 2.39 11.39 11.86
C LEU A 37 1.04 12.11 11.70
N PRO A 38 0.20 12.21 12.76
CA PRO A 38 -1.03 13.02 12.74
C PRO A 38 -0.80 14.46 12.26
N GLY A 39 -1.71 14.97 11.42
CA GLY A 39 -1.65 16.32 10.88
C GLY A 39 -0.63 16.52 9.75
N SER A 40 -0.09 15.44 9.17
CA SER A 40 0.81 15.53 8.01
C SER A 40 0.07 15.72 6.68
N ALA A 41 -1.22 15.39 6.61
CA ALA A 41 -2.01 15.46 5.38
C ALA A 41 -1.89 16.82 4.62
N PRO A 42 -2.03 18.00 5.26
CA PRO A 42 -1.91 19.27 4.53
C PRO A 42 -0.53 19.45 3.88
N GLY A 43 0.54 19.04 4.55
CA GLY A 43 1.90 19.13 4.04
C GLY A 43 2.16 18.19 2.87
N ILE A 44 1.57 16.99 2.90
CA ILE A 44 1.66 16.00 1.82
C ILE A 44 0.91 16.50 0.59
N LEU A 45 -0.33 16.98 0.77
CA LEU A 45 -1.16 17.52 -0.31
C LEU A 45 -0.50 18.75 -0.96
N GLN A 46 0.05 19.65 -0.15
CA GLN A 46 0.79 20.81 -0.65
C GLN A 46 2.01 20.39 -1.48
N ALA A 47 2.77 19.39 -1.03
CA ALA A 47 3.92 18.90 -1.78
C ALA A 47 3.52 18.30 -3.13
N ALA A 48 2.48 17.45 -3.16
CA ALA A 48 1.96 16.89 -4.42
C ALA A 48 1.47 17.98 -5.38
N GLN A 49 0.76 18.99 -4.87
CA GLN A 49 0.29 20.14 -5.64
C GLN A 49 1.47 20.93 -6.25
N GLN A 50 2.52 21.21 -5.47
CA GLN A 50 3.71 21.91 -5.95
C GLN A 50 4.47 21.11 -7.03
N LEU A 51 4.45 19.78 -6.94
CA LEU A 51 5.07 18.89 -7.91
C LEU A 51 4.21 18.64 -9.16
N GLY A 52 3.00 19.21 -9.20
CA GLY A 52 2.15 19.30 -10.39
C GLY A 52 1.42 18.02 -10.79
N GLN A 53 1.23 17.06 -9.87
CA GLN A 53 0.45 15.85 -10.13
C GLN A 53 -0.44 15.46 -8.94
N PRO A 54 -1.61 14.84 -9.19
CA PRO A 54 -2.48 14.35 -8.13
C PRO A 54 -1.93 13.09 -7.48
N ILE A 55 -2.26 12.85 -6.21
CA ILE A 55 -2.07 11.56 -5.56
C ILE A 55 -3.20 10.63 -6.00
N ARG A 56 -2.86 9.51 -6.63
CA ARG A 56 -3.83 8.51 -7.12
C ARG A 56 -3.96 7.33 -6.19
N ARG A 57 -2.89 7.02 -5.47
CA ARG A 57 -2.82 5.84 -4.62
C ARG A 57 -1.94 6.08 -3.40
N ILE A 58 -2.27 5.40 -2.31
CA ILE A 58 -1.55 5.41 -1.03
C ILE A 58 -1.18 3.96 -0.74
N VAL A 59 0.11 3.68 -0.62
CA VAL A 59 0.67 2.39 -0.22
C VAL A 59 1.15 2.50 1.23
N LEU A 60 0.66 1.60 2.09
CA LEU A 60 1.09 1.50 3.47
C LEU A 60 2.13 0.40 3.61
N THR A 61 3.29 0.72 4.18
CA THR A 61 4.37 -0.25 4.39
C THR A 61 4.05 -1.19 5.55
N HIS A 62 3.56 -0.63 6.66
CA HIS A 62 3.12 -1.33 7.86
C HIS A 62 2.25 -0.43 8.77
N ALA A 63 1.53 -1.05 9.71
CA ALA A 63 0.49 -0.41 10.52
C ALA A 63 1.01 0.31 11.79
N HIS A 64 2.21 0.90 11.75
CA HIS A 64 2.70 1.73 12.87
C HIS A 64 2.16 3.14 12.83
N ASN A 65 2.03 3.74 14.02
CA ASN A 65 1.45 5.08 14.24
C ASN A 65 2.05 6.15 13.32
N ASP A 66 3.35 6.14 13.15
CA ASP A 66 4.07 7.11 12.34
C ASP A 66 4.00 6.87 10.84
N HIS A 67 3.32 5.81 10.39
CA HIS A 67 3.11 5.49 8.99
C HIS A 67 1.65 5.65 8.56
N VAL A 68 0.68 5.49 9.46
CA VAL A 68 -0.76 5.45 9.10
C VAL A 68 -1.59 6.61 9.65
N ALA A 69 -1.02 7.46 10.50
CA ALA A 69 -1.81 8.40 11.30
C ALA A 69 -2.39 9.61 10.55
N SER A 70 -2.04 9.85 9.28
CA SER A 70 -2.75 10.84 8.45
C SER A 70 -3.61 10.21 7.35
N LEU A 71 -3.77 8.89 7.33
CA LEU A 71 -4.50 8.18 6.28
C LEU A 71 -5.94 8.67 6.11
N ASP A 72 -6.71 8.72 7.21
CA ASP A 72 -8.13 9.11 7.14
C ASP A 72 -8.31 10.54 6.61
N ALA A 73 -7.44 11.46 7.03
CA ALA A 73 -7.47 12.85 6.56
C ALA A 73 -7.11 12.96 5.08
N LEU A 74 -6.18 12.14 4.59
CA LEU A 74 -5.82 12.10 3.17
C LEU A 74 -6.94 11.52 2.33
N VAL A 75 -7.57 10.43 2.77
CA VAL A 75 -8.67 9.78 2.06
C VAL A 75 -9.89 10.71 1.99
N ALA A 76 -10.19 11.44 3.05
CA ALA A 76 -11.22 12.46 3.05
C ALA A 76 -10.93 13.61 2.05
N ALA A 77 -9.66 13.97 1.87
CA ALA A 77 -9.23 15.05 0.97
C ALA A 77 -9.00 14.60 -0.49
N LEU A 78 -8.90 13.30 -0.76
CA LEU A 78 -8.60 12.72 -2.07
C LEU A 78 -9.71 11.74 -2.49
N PRO A 79 -10.87 12.25 -2.97
CA PRO A 79 -11.95 11.38 -3.42
C PRO A 79 -11.49 10.40 -4.50
N GLY A 80 -11.73 9.10 -4.28
CA GLY A 80 -11.35 8.04 -5.22
C GLY A 80 -9.88 7.60 -5.15
N VAL A 81 -9.12 8.06 -4.17
CA VAL A 81 -7.75 7.54 -3.94
C VAL A 81 -7.78 6.06 -3.61
N GLU A 82 -6.89 5.29 -4.23
CA GLU A 82 -6.74 3.88 -3.95
C GLU A 82 -5.83 3.68 -2.73
N VAL A 83 -6.28 2.92 -1.72
CA VAL A 83 -5.47 2.57 -0.55
C VAL A 83 -5.04 1.13 -0.65
N ILE A 84 -3.73 0.92 -0.62
CA ILE A 84 -3.08 -0.37 -0.81
C ILE A 84 -2.32 -0.69 0.47
N ALA A 85 -2.60 -1.85 1.05
CA ALA A 85 -1.81 -2.42 2.13
C ALA A 85 -1.57 -3.89 1.84
N SER A 86 -0.60 -4.51 2.50
CA SER A 86 -0.44 -5.95 2.33
C SER A 86 -1.59 -6.71 2.97
N GLU A 87 -1.85 -7.93 2.47
CA GLU A 87 -2.81 -8.85 3.09
C GLU A 87 -2.49 -9.12 4.57
N ARG A 88 -1.21 -9.05 4.96
CA ARG A 88 -0.80 -9.23 6.35
C ARG A 88 -1.10 -8.01 7.22
N GLU A 89 -0.91 -6.82 6.70
CA GLU A 89 -1.09 -5.57 7.44
C GLU A 89 -2.57 -5.19 7.54
N ALA A 90 -3.43 -5.60 6.61
CA ALA A 90 -4.85 -5.25 6.63
C ALA A 90 -5.57 -5.62 7.94
N PRO A 91 -5.43 -6.84 8.51
CA PRO A 91 -5.97 -7.13 9.84
C PRO A 91 -5.38 -6.25 10.95
N ILE A 92 -4.08 -5.91 10.89
CA ILE A 92 -3.41 -5.06 11.91
C ILE A 92 -3.97 -3.64 11.88
N LEU A 93 -4.20 -3.09 10.68
CA LEU A 93 -4.86 -1.80 10.48
C LEU A 93 -6.28 -1.78 11.07
N GLU A 94 -6.94 -2.94 11.15
CA GLU A 94 -8.24 -3.12 11.78
C GLU A 94 -8.17 -3.47 13.28
N GLY A 95 -6.97 -3.45 13.88
CA GLY A 95 -6.74 -3.72 15.30
C GLY A 95 -6.52 -5.20 15.65
N ASP A 96 -6.47 -6.10 14.66
CA ASP A 96 -6.15 -7.50 14.87
C ASP A 96 -4.62 -7.72 14.95
N LEU A 97 -4.13 -7.69 16.19
CA LEU A 97 -2.71 -7.87 16.52
C LEU A 97 -2.30 -9.35 16.72
N ARG A 98 -3.17 -10.31 16.37
CA ARG A 98 -2.83 -11.73 16.48
C ARG A 98 -1.76 -12.11 15.46
N LEU A 99 -0.86 -13.00 15.88
CA LEU A 99 0.14 -13.59 15.00
C LEU A 99 -0.50 -14.72 14.19
N LYS A 100 -0.16 -14.84 12.91
CA LYS A 100 -0.60 -15.95 12.07
C LYS A 100 0.28 -17.19 12.29
N PRO A 101 -0.23 -18.40 12.05
CA PRO A 101 0.60 -19.59 11.96
C PRO A 101 1.73 -19.41 10.94
N GLY A 102 2.97 -19.73 11.31
CA GLY A 102 4.16 -19.55 10.48
C GLY A 102 4.89 -18.21 10.66
N GLU A 103 4.34 -17.29 11.46
CA GLU A 103 5.06 -16.06 11.84
C GLU A 103 5.99 -16.32 13.02
N PRO A 104 7.09 -15.54 13.16
CA PRO A 104 7.87 -15.52 14.39
C PRO A 104 6.94 -15.26 15.57
N GLN A 105 6.92 -16.18 16.54
CA GLN A 105 6.05 -16.11 17.73
C GLN A 105 6.62 -15.13 18.76
N ALA A 106 6.78 -13.88 18.33
CA ALA A 106 7.30 -12.78 19.12
C ALA A 106 6.24 -11.67 19.21
N LYS A 107 6.19 -10.98 20.35
CA LYS A 107 5.29 -9.85 20.55
C LYS A 107 5.53 -8.79 19.46
N LEU A 108 4.46 -8.37 18.80
CA LEU A 108 4.46 -7.24 17.89
C LEU A 108 5.02 -5.99 18.61
N ARG A 109 6.00 -5.34 18.00
CA ARG A 109 6.69 -4.16 18.54
C ARG A 109 6.16 -2.90 17.89
N GLY A 110 6.20 -1.78 18.61
CA GLY A 110 5.79 -0.47 18.11
C GLY A 110 4.41 -0.04 18.60
N GLY A 111 4.03 1.18 18.25
CA GLY A 111 2.70 1.73 18.50
C GLY A 111 1.80 1.50 17.29
N TYR A 112 0.58 1.06 17.54
CA TYR A 112 -0.44 0.79 16.52
C TYR A 112 -1.62 1.74 16.69
N THR A 113 -2.13 2.23 15.57
CA THR A 113 -3.33 3.07 15.49
C THR A 113 -4.25 2.43 14.48
N GLN A 114 -5.53 2.39 14.80
CA GLN A 114 -6.57 1.86 13.94
C GLN A 114 -7.17 3.02 13.13
N PRO A 115 -6.75 3.24 11.87
CA PRO A 115 -7.47 4.17 11.00
C PRO A 115 -8.89 3.66 10.73
N GLN A 116 -9.80 4.58 10.42
CA GLN A 116 -11.15 4.22 9.97
C GLN A 116 -11.13 3.69 8.53
N THR A 117 -10.18 4.16 7.73
CA THR A 117 -10.01 3.76 6.34
C THR A 117 -9.52 2.32 6.23
N LYS A 118 -10.22 1.53 5.41
CA LYS A 118 -9.79 0.19 5.01
C LYS A 118 -9.06 0.23 3.66
N PRO A 119 -8.05 -0.61 3.44
CA PRO A 119 -7.43 -0.76 2.12
C PRO A 119 -8.48 -1.14 1.06
N SER A 120 -8.49 -0.42 -0.05
CA SER A 120 -9.33 -0.75 -1.21
C SER A 120 -8.72 -1.86 -2.07
N ARG A 121 -7.41 -2.12 -1.92
CA ARG A 121 -6.69 -3.24 -2.55
C ARG A 121 -5.71 -3.86 -1.56
N LEU A 122 -5.60 -5.19 -1.60
CA LEU A 122 -4.56 -5.92 -0.89
C LEU A 122 -3.41 -6.26 -1.83
N ALA A 123 -2.19 -5.88 -1.44
CA ALA A 123 -0.97 -6.33 -2.09
C ALA A 123 -0.55 -7.70 -1.55
N VAL A 124 -0.21 -8.61 -2.44
CA VAL A 124 0.53 -9.84 -2.11
C VAL A 124 2.00 -9.48 -1.93
N GLY A 125 2.65 -9.89 -0.84
CA GLY A 125 4.08 -9.57 -0.69
C GLY A 125 4.71 -9.65 0.70
N HIS A 126 3.94 -9.79 1.78
CA HIS A 126 4.53 -9.92 3.14
C HIS A 126 4.82 -11.37 3.56
N GLY A 127 4.97 -12.27 2.58
CA GLY A 127 5.38 -13.67 2.77
C GLY A 127 6.84 -13.90 2.39
N GLY A 128 7.38 -15.09 2.65
CA GLY A 128 8.72 -15.47 2.21
C GLY A 128 8.89 -15.22 0.70
N VAL A 129 9.92 -14.45 0.33
CA VAL A 129 10.25 -14.20 -1.07
C VAL A 129 10.62 -15.53 -1.73
N LEU A 130 9.93 -15.91 -2.81
CA LEU A 130 10.33 -17.04 -3.64
C LEU A 130 11.64 -16.66 -4.35
N SER A 131 12.77 -17.25 -3.91
CA SER A 131 14.09 -17.02 -4.52
C SER A 131 14.19 -17.60 -5.94
N ASN A 132 13.28 -18.49 -6.33
CA ASN A 132 13.15 -19.03 -7.68
C ASN A 132 11.66 -19.23 -8.07
N PRO A 133 10.95 -18.17 -8.50
CA PRO A 133 9.50 -18.22 -8.67
C PRO A 133 9.05 -18.88 -9.99
N VAL A 134 9.98 -19.25 -10.88
CA VAL A 134 9.67 -19.67 -12.26
C VAL A 134 8.67 -20.83 -12.32
N ALA A 135 8.82 -21.84 -11.46
CA ALA A 135 7.91 -22.99 -11.42
C ALA A 135 6.50 -22.63 -10.92
N ALA A 136 6.41 -21.76 -9.90
CA ALA A 136 5.15 -21.28 -9.36
C ALA A 136 4.41 -20.38 -10.37
N LEU A 137 5.14 -19.52 -11.09
CA LEU A 137 4.60 -18.72 -12.18
C LEU A 137 4.08 -19.60 -13.33
N GLY A 138 4.84 -20.64 -13.73
CA GLY A 138 4.40 -21.60 -14.74
C GLY A 138 3.09 -22.31 -14.35
N THR A 139 2.95 -22.66 -13.08
CA THR A 139 1.70 -23.27 -12.57
C THR A 139 0.54 -22.27 -12.57
N ALA A 140 0.77 -21.03 -12.15
CA ALA A 140 -0.25 -19.98 -12.17
C ALA A 140 -0.76 -19.70 -13.59
N ILE A 141 0.13 -19.64 -14.57
CA ILE A 141 -0.21 -19.49 -16.00
C ILE A 141 -1.07 -20.67 -16.47
N ALA A 142 -0.66 -21.91 -16.20
CA ALA A 142 -1.41 -23.09 -16.62
C ALA A 142 -2.81 -23.18 -15.99
N VAL A 143 -2.97 -22.71 -14.75
CA VAL A 143 -4.28 -22.60 -14.08
C VAL A 143 -5.15 -21.55 -14.76
N ALA A 144 -4.59 -20.37 -15.04
CA ALA A 144 -5.31 -19.29 -15.72
C ALA A 144 -5.75 -19.70 -17.14
N GLU A 145 -4.89 -20.38 -17.90
CA GLU A 145 -5.21 -20.90 -19.24
C GLU A 145 -6.33 -21.94 -19.20
N LYS A 146 -6.32 -22.86 -18.22
CA LYS A 146 -7.41 -23.83 -18.05
C LYS A 146 -8.74 -23.16 -17.69
N GLN A 147 -8.71 -22.13 -16.87
CA GLN A 147 -9.92 -21.38 -16.50
C GLN A 147 -10.46 -20.56 -17.68
N ALA A 148 -9.59 -19.91 -18.45
CA ALA A 148 -9.95 -19.18 -19.66
C ALA A 148 -10.54 -20.12 -20.73
N ASN A 149 -9.94 -21.28 -20.95
CA ASN A 149 -10.45 -22.29 -21.90
C ASN A 149 -11.76 -22.94 -21.44
N PHE A 150 -12.03 -22.99 -20.13
CA PHE A 150 -13.32 -23.44 -19.61
C PHE A 150 -14.44 -22.42 -19.87
N GLN A 151 -14.14 -21.11 -19.77
CA GLN A 151 -15.10 -20.05 -20.07
C GLN A 151 -15.29 -19.77 -21.57
N ALA A 152 -14.35 -20.20 -22.42
CA ALA A 152 -14.41 -20.01 -23.86
C ALA A 152 -15.15 -21.13 -24.64
N LYS A 153 -15.72 -22.16 -23.98
CA LYS A 153 -16.52 -23.18 -24.68
C LYS A 153 -17.87 -22.59 -25.15
N PRO A 154 -18.14 -22.48 -26.47
CA PRO A 154 -19.41 -22.00 -26.99
C PRO A 154 -20.50 -23.06 -26.84
N GLY A 155 -21.75 -22.59 -26.83
CA GLY A 155 -22.95 -23.37 -26.64
C GLY A 155 -23.08 -24.61 -27.52
N VAL A 156 -23.74 -25.61 -26.95
CA VAL A 156 -24.32 -26.74 -27.66
C VAL A 156 -25.28 -26.19 -28.72
N ALA A 157 -24.92 -26.34 -29.99
CA ALA A 157 -25.86 -26.23 -31.09
C ALA A 157 -26.76 -27.48 -31.09
N ALA A 158 -28.04 -27.27 -30.81
CA ALA A 158 -29.18 -28.02 -31.34
C ALA A 158 -30.38 -27.09 -31.34
#